data_AF-A0A7C4PFW9-F1
#
_entry.id   AF-A0A7C4PFW9-F1
#
_cell.length_a   1.000
_cell.length_b   1.000
_cell.length_c   1.000
_cell.angle_alpha   90.00
_cell.angle_beta   90.00
_cell.angle_gamma   90.00
#
_symmetry.space_group_name_H-M   'P 1'
#
loop_
_entity.id
_entity.type
_entity.pdbx_description
1 polymer ?
#
loop_
_entity_poly.entity_id
_entity_poly.type
_entity_poly.pdbx_seq_one_letter_code
_entity_poly.pdbx_strand_id
1 'polypeptide(L)'
;MWYDWQPRPTFMWEDLEMICPAGEYRVIDPSQVPAGMISPGLLAKCHSVLVLCSGTPNGRVYAMFNLNRIDNVDIDQMPYCIAFDGNEPLPSGILIQHANYPGRTTPLPVDFYPYISASGTYPLQEMPACDSGSLSELSIGSQEEAFRLLVTVIEKNFPEEE
;
A
#
# COMPACT_ATOMS: atom_id res chain seq x y z
N MET A 1 -6.22 14.40 10.58
CA MET A 1 -6.14 13.17 9.78
C MET A 1 -7.14 12.19 10.35
N TRP A 2 -8.05 11.68 9.53
CA TRP A 2 -9.04 10.68 9.93
C TRP A 2 -8.54 9.35 9.39
N TYR A 3 -8.60 8.31 10.22
CA TYR A 3 -8.21 6.96 9.84
C TYR A 3 -9.29 5.98 10.29
N ASP A 4 -9.54 4.97 9.46
CA ASP A 4 -10.51 3.93 9.74
C ASP A 4 -9.77 2.69 10.24
N TRP A 5 -9.98 2.36 11.51
CA TRP A 5 -9.51 1.08 12.05
C TRP A 5 -10.30 -0.05 11.43
N GLN A 6 -9.58 -1.02 10.88
CA GLN A 6 -10.14 -2.28 10.44
C GLN A 6 -10.02 -3.31 11.54
N PRO A 7 -11.00 -4.23 11.67
CA PRO A 7 -10.87 -5.36 12.59
C PRO A 7 -9.60 -6.16 12.27
N ARG A 8 -9.05 -6.83 13.29
CA ARG A 8 -7.90 -7.73 13.13
C ARG A 8 -8.21 -8.73 12.02
N PRO A 9 -7.42 -8.79 10.95
CA PRO A 9 -7.66 -9.76 9.90
C PRO A 9 -7.29 -11.17 10.36
N THR A 10 -7.79 -12.16 9.63
CA THR A 10 -7.60 -13.58 9.95
C THR A 10 -6.46 -14.24 9.18
N PHE A 11 -5.82 -13.53 8.25
CA PHE A 11 -4.67 -14.03 7.49
C PHE A 11 -3.37 -13.78 8.27
N MET A 12 -2.39 -14.65 8.07
CA MET A 12 -1.12 -14.65 8.80
C MET A 12 -0.01 -13.98 7.99
N TRP A 13 1.10 -13.64 8.64
CA TRP A 13 2.25 -13.07 7.94
C TRP A 13 2.76 -13.98 6.82
N GLU A 14 2.85 -15.29 7.06
CA GLU A 14 3.27 -16.29 6.06
C GLU A 14 2.45 -16.23 4.77
N ASP A 15 1.14 -15.93 4.85
CA ASP A 15 0.28 -15.78 3.67
C ASP A 15 0.72 -14.57 2.82
N LEU A 16 1.17 -13.50 3.49
CA LEU A 16 1.60 -12.26 2.86
C LEU A 16 3.06 -12.30 2.40
N GLU A 17 3.92 -13.00 3.13
CA GLU A 17 5.33 -13.18 2.78
C GLU A 17 5.49 -13.83 1.39
N MET A 18 4.57 -14.73 1.04
CA MET A 18 4.51 -15.34 -0.29
C MET A 18 4.15 -14.36 -1.41
N ILE A 19 3.49 -13.25 -1.09
CA ILE A 19 3.16 -12.18 -2.03
C ILE A 19 4.31 -11.18 -2.08
N CYS A 20 4.73 -10.65 -0.92
CA CYS A 20 5.76 -9.63 -0.79
C CYS A 20 6.62 -9.89 0.45
N PRO A 21 7.85 -10.42 0.27
CA PRO A 21 8.77 -10.65 1.38
C PRO A 21 9.14 -9.38 2.14
N ALA A 22 9.55 -9.52 3.40
CA ALA A 22 10.08 -8.40 4.18
C ALA A 22 11.36 -7.85 3.52
N GLY A 23 11.48 -6.53 3.44
CA GLY A 23 12.56 -5.83 2.75
C GLY A 23 12.30 -5.58 1.26
N GLU A 24 11.12 -5.95 0.75
CA GLU A 24 10.79 -5.83 -0.67
C GLU A 24 9.49 -5.06 -0.94
N TYR A 25 9.28 -4.71 -2.20
CA TYR A 25 8.00 -4.23 -2.75
C TYR A 25 7.53 -5.11 -3.91
N ARG A 26 6.21 -5.08 -4.15
CA ARG A 26 5.53 -5.71 -5.27
C ARG A 26 4.38 -4.86 -5.78
N VAL A 27 4.21 -4.78 -7.10
CA VAL A 27 2.99 -4.28 -7.73
C VAL A 27 2.14 -5.49 -8.09
N ILE A 28 0.92 -5.54 -7.57
CA ILE A 28 -0.02 -6.63 -7.79
C ILE A 28 -1.35 -6.11 -8.32
N ASP A 29 -2.09 -7.00 -8.99
CA ASP A 29 -3.48 -6.75 -9.35
C ASP A 29 -4.35 -6.76 -8.07
N PRO A 30 -5.39 -5.90 -7.96
CA PRO A 30 -6.28 -5.90 -6.80
C PRO A 30 -6.92 -7.26 -6.48
N SER A 31 -7.09 -8.15 -7.45
CA SER A 31 -7.60 -9.52 -7.23
C SER A 31 -6.63 -10.44 -6.50
N GLN A 32 -5.35 -10.07 -6.41
CA GLN A 32 -4.31 -10.81 -5.69
C GLN A 32 -4.22 -10.40 -4.21
N VAL A 33 -4.93 -9.36 -3.78
CA VAL A 33 -5.00 -8.98 -2.36
C VAL A 33 -5.72 -10.08 -1.57
N PRO A 34 -5.16 -10.53 -0.42
CA PRO A 34 -5.79 -11.55 0.41
C PRO A 34 -7.24 -11.22 0.78
N ALA A 35 -8.12 -12.21 0.67
CA ALA A 35 -9.53 -12.06 1.00
C ALA A 35 -9.72 -11.64 2.47
N GLY A 36 -10.65 -10.72 2.73
CA GLY A 36 -10.95 -10.23 4.07
C GLY A 36 -10.02 -9.12 4.58
N MET A 37 -8.96 -8.79 3.85
CA MET A 37 -8.06 -7.68 4.22
C MET A 37 -8.64 -6.32 3.83
N ILE A 38 -9.08 -6.19 2.58
CA ILE A 38 -9.64 -4.98 2.01
C ILE A 38 -10.99 -5.34 1.38
N SER A 39 -11.99 -4.48 1.57
CA SER A 39 -13.33 -4.76 1.05
C SER A 39 -13.32 -4.94 -0.48
N PRO A 40 -14.02 -5.95 -1.04
CA PRO A 40 -14.06 -6.17 -2.48
C PRO A 40 -14.56 -4.96 -3.28
N GLY A 41 -15.49 -4.19 -2.70
CA GLY A 41 -16.02 -2.96 -3.33
C GLY A 41 -14.99 -1.83 -3.43
N LEU A 42 -13.98 -1.81 -2.56
CA LEU A 42 -12.86 -0.88 -2.67
C LEU A 42 -11.84 -1.38 -3.70
N LEU A 43 -11.49 -2.66 -3.65
CA LEU A 43 -10.55 -3.28 -4.60
C LEU A 43 -11.04 -3.18 -6.05
N ALA A 44 -12.35 -3.33 -6.29
CA ALA A 44 -12.96 -3.21 -7.62
C ALA A 44 -12.84 -1.81 -8.25
N LYS A 45 -12.48 -0.78 -7.46
CA LYS A 45 -12.23 0.58 -7.95
C LYS A 45 -10.75 0.86 -8.21
N CYS A 46 -9.88 -0.06 -7.83
CA CYS A 46 -8.44 0.10 -7.94
C CYS A 46 -7.93 -0.50 -9.25
N HIS A 47 -6.85 0.06 -9.78
CA HIS A 47 -6.20 -0.44 -10.99
C HIS A 47 -4.93 -1.23 -10.65
N SER A 48 -4.27 -0.89 -9.56
CA SER A 48 -3.09 -1.60 -9.05
C SER A 48 -2.95 -1.42 -7.55
N VAL A 49 -2.18 -2.31 -6.93
CA VAL A 49 -1.81 -2.22 -5.51
C VAL A 49 -0.30 -2.32 -5.40
N LEU A 50 0.33 -1.29 -4.81
CA LEU A 50 1.72 -1.40 -4.38
C LEU A 50 1.74 -2.01 -2.98
N VAL A 51 2.28 -3.21 -2.86
CA VAL A 51 2.58 -3.84 -1.58
C VAL A 51 4.03 -3.58 -1.23
N LEU A 52 4.30 -3.21 0.01
CA LEU A 52 5.65 -3.13 0.52
C LEU A 52 5.69 -3.61 1.96
N CYS A 53 6.73 -4.35 2.32
CA CYS A 53 6.84 -4.99 3.63
C CYS A 53 8.18 -4.63 4.27
N SER A 54 8.18 -3.99 5.44
CA SER A 54 9.39 -3.62 6.18
C SER A 54 9.44 -4.33 7.52
N GLY A 55 10.51 -5.08 7.76
CA GLY A 55 10.78 -5.70 9.06
C GLY A 55 11.52 -4.76 10.02
N THR A 56 11.36 -4.96 11.32
CA THR A 56 12.17 -4.36 12.39
C THR A 56 13.14 -5.38 12.98
N PRO A 57 14.21 -4.93 13.67
CA PRO A 57 15.15 -5.84 14.33
C PRO A 57 14.51 -6.77 15.38
N ASN A 58 13.37 -6.37 15.96
CA ASN A 58 12.64 -7.14 16.96
C ASN A 58 11.66 -8.15 16.36
N GLY A 59 11.59 -8.25 15.02
CA GLY A 59 10.77 -9.23 14.32
C GLY A 59 9.35 -8.78 14.01
N ARG A 60 9.00 -7.50 14.21
CA ARG A 60 7.76 -6.93 13.69
C ARG A 60 7.88 -6.68 12.20
N VAL A 61 6.80 -6.91 11.46
CA VAL A 61 6.71 -6.54 10.04
C VAL A 61 5.56 -5.58 9.82
N TYR A 62 5.83 -4.45 9.15
CA TYR A 62 4.82 -3.53 8.65
C TYR A 62 4.57 -3.79 7.17
N ALA A 63 3.34 -4.11 6.80
CA ALA A 63 2.95 -4.31 5.42
C ALA A 63 1.96 -3.22 4.99
N MET A 64 2.39 -2.39 4.03
CA MET A 64 1.54 -1.40 3.39
C MET A 64 1.02 -1.91 2.05
N PHE A 65 -0.26 -1.64 1.81
CA PHE A 65 -0.96 -1.84 0.56
C PHE A 65 -1.45 -0.48 0.10
N ASN A 66 -0.72 0.16 -0.81
CA ASN A 66 -1.17 1.39 -1.41
C ASN A 66 -2.03 1.09 -2.63
N LEU A 67 -3.33 1.26 -2.44
CA LEU A 67 -4.32 1.09 -3.49
C LEU A 67 -4.28 2.30 -4.42
N ASN A 68 -4.01 2.07 -5.70
CA ASN A 68 -3.98 3.12 -6.71
C ASN A 68 -5.23 3.03 -7.58
N ARG A 69 -5.95 4.14 -7.70
CA ARG A 69 -7.11 4.26 -8.58
C ARG A 69 -7.04 5.51 -9.43
N ILE A 70 -7.81 5.50 -10.50
CA ILE A 70 -8.14 6.70 -11.26
C ILE A 70 -9.51 7.14 -10.73
N ASP A 71 -9.59 8.34 -10.17
CA ASP A 71 -10.83 8.96 -9.70
C ASP A 71 -11.09 10.23 -10.50
N ASN A 72 -12.01 10.14 -11.45
CA ASN A 72 -12.30 11.20 -12.43
C ASN A 72 -11.07 11.62 -13.26
N VAL A 73 -10.44 12.72 -12.88
CA VAL A 73 -9.32 13.35 -13.58
C VAL A 73 -8.01 13.22 -12.80
N ASP A 74 -8.01 12.45 -11.72
CA ASP A 74 -6.87 12.32 -10.82
C ASP A 74 -6.45 10.84 -10.65
N ILE A 75 -5.16 10.62 -10.43
CA ILE A 75 -4.60 9.42 -9.83
C ILE A 75 -4.71 9.59 -8.32
N ASP A 76 -5.21 8.58 -7.63
CA ASP A 76 -5.54 8.64 -6.21
C ASP A 76 -4.97 7.44 -5.46
N GLN A 77 -4.19 7.73 -4.42
CA GLN A 77 -3.62 6.75 -3.49
C GLN A 77 -4.51 6.58 -2.25
N MET A 78 -4.76 5.33 -1.86
CA MET A 78 -5.46 4.97 -0.63
C MET A 78 -4.62 3.93 0.13
N PRO A 79 -3.63 4.38 0.91
CA PRO A 79 -2.74 3.49 1.62
C PRO A 79 -3.44 2.83 2.82
N TYR A 80 -3.28 1.51 2.89
CA TYR A 80 -3.65 0.66 4.01
C TYR A 80 -2.39 0.06 4.62
N CYS A 81 -2.32 -0.09 5.94
CA CYS A 81 -1.22 -0.78 6.60
C CYS A 81 -1.71 -1.70 7.70
N ILE A 82 -0.95 -2.76 7.91
CA ILE A 82 -1.06 -3.66 9.05
C ILE A 82 0.32 -4.02 9.55
N ALA A 83 0.43 -4.29 10.84
CA ALA A 83 1.65 -4.83 11.44
C ALA A 83 1.45 -6.27 11.93
N PHE A 84 2.52 -7.04 11.93
CA PHE A 84 2.59 -8.43 12.42
C PHE A 84 3.68 -8.56 13.46
N ASP A 85 3.40 -9.24 14.57
CA ASP A 85 4.40 -9.66 15.55
C ASP A 85 4.61 -11.18 15.40
N GLY A 86 5.76 -11.56 14.85
CA GLY A 86 5.96 -12.93 14.36
C GLY A 86 4.99 -13.24 13.22
N ASN A 87 4.20 -14.31 13.36
CA ASN A 87 3.23 -14.69 12.32
C ASN A 87 1.84 -14.03 12.50
N GLU A 88 1.60 -13.37 13.63
CA GLU A 88 0.27 -12.95 14.04
C GLU A 88 0.00 -11.48 13.70
N PRO A 89 -1.15 -11.15 13.07
CA PRO A 89 -1.50 -9.76 12.81
C PRO A 89 -1.85 -9.05 14.12
N LEU A 90 -1.35 -7.83 14.27
CA LEU A 90 -1.84 -6.91 15.30
C LEU A 90 -3.26 -6.45 14.95
N PRO A 91 -4.05 -5.99 15.93
CA PRO A 91 -5.34 -5.31 15.68
C PRO A 91 -5.10 -3.89 15.15
N SER A 92 -4.22 -3.74 14.16
CA SER A 92 -3.61 -2.48 13.72
C SER A 92 -3.88 -2.15 12.26
N GLY A 93 -4.92 -2.73 11.65
CA GLY A 93 -5.30 -2.39 10.27
C GLY A 93 -5.74 -0.93 10.18
N ILE A 94 -4.95 -0.08 9.50
CA ILE A 94 -5.24 1.35 9.31
C ILE A 94 -5.38 1.65 7.83
N LEU A 95 -6.55 2.14 7.43
CA LEU A 95 -6.75 2.77 6.13
C LEU A 95 -6.72 4.29 6.29
N ILE A 96 -5.90 4.96 5.49
CA ILE A 96 -5.83 6.42 5.47
C ILE A 96 -6.46 6.94 4.18
N GLN A 97 -7.79 7.13 4.19
CA GLN A 97 -8.54 7.61 3.01
C GLN A 97 -8.40 9.12 2.74
N HIS A 98 -8.08 9.92 3.77
CA HIS A 98 -8.11 11.38 3.70
C HIS A 98 -6.84 12.04 4.25
N ALA A 99 -5.69 11.37 4.14
CA ALA A 99 -4.44 12.07 4.44
C ALA A 99 -4.10 13.07 3.36
N ASN A 100 -3.52 14.16 3.81
CA ASN A 100 -2.96 15.19 2.95
C ASN A 100 -1.44 15.06 3.00
N TYR A 101 -0.87 14.41 1.98
CA TYR A 101 0.57 14.37 1.74
C TYR A 101 0.87 14.59 0.24
N PRO A 102 2.04 15.16 -0.10
CA PRO A 102 2.40 15.41 -1.49
C PRO A 102 2.37 14.12 -2.33
N GLY A 103 1.72 14.19 -3.50
CA GLY A 103 1.61 13.05 -4.42
C GLY A 103 0.59 11.98 -4.00
N ARG A 104 -0.22 12.21 -2.96
CA ARG A 104 -1.37 11.34 -2.60
C ARG A 104 -2.43 11.33 -3.70
N THR A 105 -2.72 12.51 -4.24
CA THR A 105 -3.60 12.69 -5.40
C THR A 105 -2.85 13.56 -6.40
N THR A 106 -2.76 13.11 -7.64
CA THR A 106 -2.10 13.85 -8.72
C THR A 106 -3.01 13.93 -9.95
N PRO A 107 -3.09 15.08 -10.64
CA PRO A 107 -3.86 15.18 -11.86
C PRO A 107 -3.36 14.19 -12.92
N LEU A 108 -4.28 13.61 -13.67
CA LEU A 108 -3.92 12.82 -14.83
C LEU A 108 -3.11 13.68 -15.82
N PRO A 109 -1.99 13.16 -16.34
CA PRO A 109 -1.27 13.81 -17.41
C PRO A 109 -2.16 14.08 -18.63
N VAL A 110 -1.91 15.18 -19.34
CA VAL A 110 -2.73 15.61 -20.49
C VAL A 110 -2.79 14.58 -21.61
N ASP A 111 -1.76 13.75 -21.73
CA ASP A 111 -1.59 12.69 -22.72
C ASP A 111 -2.03 11.31 -22.23
N PHE A 112 -2.57 11.20 -21.02
CA PHE A 112 -2.94 9.92 -20.40
C PHE A 112 -3.86 9.05 -21.28
N TYR A 113 -5.02 9.58 -21.67
CA TYR A 113 -5.97 8.84 -22.51
C TYR A 113 -5.45 8.57 -23.93
N PRO A 114 -4.85 9.55 -24.63
CA PRO A 114 -4.18 9.29 -25.90
C PRO A 114 -3.12 8.18 -25.82
N TYR A 115 -2.29 8.19 -24.77
CA TYR A 115 -1.22 7.22 -24.59
C TYR A 115 -1.78 5.82 -24.35
N ILE A 116 -2.68 5.65 -23.37
CA ILE A 116 -3.32 4.35 -23.10
C ILE A 116 -4.04 3.81 -24.33
N SER A 117 -4.74 4.66 -25.09
CA SER A 117 -5.41 4.24 -26.31
C SER A 117 -4.46 3.65 -27.35
N ALA A 118 -3.17 4.01 -27.31
CA ALA A 118 -2.15 3.54 -28.23
C ALA A 118 -1.32 2.36 -27.68
N SER A 119 -0.99 2.37 -26.39
CA SER A 119 -0.07 1.40 -25.74
C SER A 119 -0.79 0.33 -24.90
N GLY A 120 -2.02 0.59 -24.45
CA GLY A 120 -2.74 -0.22 -23.46
C GLY A 120 -2.30 -0.01 -22.01
N THR A 121 -1.24 0.75 -21.74
CA THR A 121 -0.69 0.99 -20.39
C THR A 121 -0.19 2.43 -20.24
N TYR A 122 -0.03 2.93 -19.01
CA TYR A 122 0.56 4.25 -18.76
C TYR A 122 1.57 4.18 -17.61
N PRO A 123 2.82 4.66 -17.78
CA PRO A 123 3.82 4.69 -16.72
C PRO A 123 3.53 5.83 -15.73
N LEU A 124 2.83 5.52 -14.64
CA LEU A 124 2.57 6.46 -13.56
C LEU A 124 3.86 6.76 -12.79
N GLN A 125 4.12 8.04 -12.50
CA GLN A 125 5.33 8.45 -11.75
C GLN A 125 5.27 8.05 -10.28
N GLU A 126 4.06 7.82 -9.78
CA GLU A 126 3.75 7.38 -8.43
C GLU A 126 3.95 5.87 -8.25
N MET A 127 4.30 5.13 -9.32
CA MET A 127 4.49 3.68 -9.33
C MET A 127 5.93 3.32 -9.75
N PRO A 128 6.49 2.22 -9.22
CA PRO A 128 7.80 1.76 -9.64
C PRO A 128 7.79 1.29 -11.09
N ALA A 129 8.94 1.41 -11.76
CA ALA A 129 9.10 0.97 -13.15
C ALA A 129 9.10 -0.57 -13.29
N CYS A 130 9.43 -1.28 -12.22
CA CYS A 130 9.40 -2.73 -12.13
C CYS A 130 8.27 -3.16 -11.20
N ASP A 131 7.67 -4.32 -11.44
CA ASP A 131 6.62 -4.87 -10.58
C ASP A 131 7.16 -5.45 -9.26
N SER A 132 8.49 -5.50 -9.09
CA SER A 132 9.13 -6.04 -7.91
C SER A 132 10.54 -5.50 -7.73
N GLY A 133 10.96 -5.35 -6.48
CA GLY A 133 12.34 -5.01 -6.13
C GLY A 133 12.53 -4.91 -4.62
N SER A 134 13.73 -4.54 -4.21
CA SER A 134 14.03 -4.25 -2.81
C SER A 134 13.43 -2.89 -2.40
N LEU A 135 13.10 -2.73 -1.12
CA LEU A 135 12.63 -1.44 -0.59
C LEU A 135 13.65 -0.31 -0.82
N SER A 136 14.95 -0.62 -0.79
CA SER A 136 16.01 0.35 -1.06
C SER A 136 16.02 0.89 -2.49
N GLU A 137 15.37 0.21 -3.43
CA GLU A 137 15.20 0.65 -4.81
C GLU A 137 13.90 1.41 -5.04
N LEU A 138 12.98 1.39 -4.07
CA LEU A 138 11.70 2.11 -4.15
C LEU A 138 11.91 3.58 -3.80
N SER A 139 12.36 4.37 -4.78
CA SER A 139 12.60 5.81 -4.63
C SER A 139 11.42 6.64 -5.11
N ILE A 140 10.27 6.53 -4.42
CA ILE A 140 9.03 7.26 -4.76
C ILE A 140 8.50 7.97 -3.52
N GLY A 141 8.65 9.30 -3.49
CA GLY A 141 8.40 10.10 -2.29
C GLY A 141 6.97 10.00 -1.74
N SER A 142 5.95 9.86 -2.59
CA SER A 142 4.57 9.68 -2.11
C SER A 142 4.33 8.33 -1.43
N GLN A 143 5.02 7.28 -1.89
CA GLN A 143 4.94 5.94 -1.29
C GLN A 143 5.68 5.88 0.05
N GLU A 144 6.87 6.49 0.10
CA GLU A 144 7.64 6.61 1.34
C GLU A 144 6.88 7.40 2.42
N GLU A 145 6.27 8.53 2.03
CA GLU A 145 5.52 9.37 2.95
C GLU A 145 4.24 8.68 3.44
N ALA A 146 3.52 7.98 2.56
CA ALA A 146 2.38 7.16 2.93
C ALA A 146 2.77 6.08 3.97
N PHE A 147 3.85 5.36 3.70
CA PHE A 147 4.35 4.31 4.58
C PHE A 147 4.75 4.86 5.95
N ARG A 148 5.52 5.95 5.96
CA ARG A 148 5.97 6.62 7.19
C ARG A 148 4.79 7.07 8.05
N LEU A 149 3.76 7.65 7.43
CA LEU A 149 2.55 8.08 8.14
C LEU A 149 1.81 6.90 8.77
N LEU A 150 1.63 5.81 8.02
CA LEU A 150 0.98 4.60 8.51
C LEU A 150 1.73 3.98 9.70
N VAL A 151 3.04 3.77 9.55
CA VAL A 151 3.89 3.19 10.62
C VAL A 151 3.85 4.06 11.87
N THR A 152 3.97 5.38 11.73
CA THR A 152 3.90 6.31 12.87
C THR A 152 2.59 6.16 13.64
N VAL A 153 1.45 5.97 12.96
CA VAL A 153 0.16 5.79 13.63
C VAL A 153 0.08 4.42 14.30
N ILE A 154 0.57 3.35 13.66
CA ILE A 154 0.59 2.01 14.27
C ILE A 154 1.47 2.01 15.52
N GLU A 155 2.73 2.46 15.43
CA GLU A 155 3.68 2.51 16.55
C GLU A 155 3.14 3.30 17.74
N LYS A 156 2.44 4.42 17.47
CA LYS A 156 1.83 5.23 18.52
C LYS A 156 0.75 4.47 19.32
N ASN A 157 0.00 3.58 18.67
CA ASN A 157 -1.13 2.88 19.29
C ASN A 157 -0.76 1.45 19.74
N PHE A 158 0.25 0.85 19.12
CA PHE A 158 0.75 -0.49 19.36
C PHE A 158 2.28 -0.42 19.35
N PRO A 159 2.94 0.14 20.38
CA PRO A 159 4.39 0.17 20.43
C PRO A 159 4.95 -1.27 20.45
N GLU A 160 6.17 -1.45 19.95
CA GLU A 160 6.93 -2.67 20.21
C GLU A 160 7.35 -2.69 21.69
N GLU A 161 7.29 -3.87 22.32
CA GLU A 161 7.91 -4.07 23.63
C GLU A 161 9.43 -4.23 23.41
N GLU A 162 10.24 -3.47 24.15
CA GLU A 162 11.72 -3.54 24.12
C GLU A 162 12.27 -4.82 24.77
#